data_AF-A0A833FLL0-F1
#
_entry.id   AF-A0A833FLL0-F1
#
_cell.length_a   1.000
_cell.length_b   1.000
_cell.length_c   1.000
_cell.angle_alpha   90.00
_cell.angle_beta   90.00
_cell.angle_gamma   90.00
#
_symmetry.space_group_name_H-M   'P 1'
#
loop_
_entity.id
_entity.type
_entity.pdbx_description
1 polymer ?
#
loop_
_entity_poly.entity_id
_entity_poly.type
_entity_poly.pdbx_seq_one_letter_code
_entity_poly.pdbx_strand_id
1 'polypeptide(L)'
;MKGIVAVAFLGAVLTGSYLVYANTQAVVEVVVTGKERITYGSGSEIRSKYLVFTETETFENTDSLFAGKFNSSDLYGYLRAGQACRFRVFGFRVPFLSMYRNVISASCDAAGGSDAIPNN
;
A
#
# COMPACT_ATOMS: atom_id res chain seq x y z
N MET A 1 24.10 -0.69 -29.12
CA MET A 1 22.89 -1.56 -29.12
C MET A 1 22.46 -1.97 -27.71
N LYS A 2 23.33 -2.55 -26.86
CA LYS A 2 22.98 -2.98 -25.48
C LYS A 2 22.36 -1.87 -24.60
N GLY A 3 22.90 -0.64 -24.65
CA GLY A 3 22.37 0.49 -23.88
C GLY A 3 20.96 0.92 -24.32
N ILE A 4 20.67 0.93 -25.62
CA ILE A 4 19.35 1.27 -26.16
C ILE A 4 18.30 0.23 -25.74
N VAL A 5 18.66 -1.06 -25.79
CA VAL A 5 17.78 -2.15 -25.36
C VAL A 5 17.49 -2.05 -23.86
N ALA A 6 18.50 -1.74 -23.03
CA ALA A 6 18.31 -1.57 -21.59
C ALA A 6 17.39 -0.37 -21.26
N VAL A 7 17.57 0.76 -21.95
CA VAL A 7 16.72 1.95 -21.78
C VAL A 7 15.28 1.67 -22.20
N ALA A 8 15.08 1.01 -23.35
CA ALA A 8 13.74 0.64 -23.82
C ALA A 8 13.04 -0.32 -22.85
N PHE A 9 13.77 -1.30 -22.31
CA PHE A 9 13.24 -2.22 -21.31
C PHE A 9 12.84 -1.50 -20.02
N LEU A 10 13.70 -0.62 -19.50
CA LEU A 10 13.37 0.18 -18.32
C LEU A 10 12.13 1.06 -18.55
N GLY A 11 12.03 1.69 -19.72
CA GLY A 11 10.87 2.49 -20.12
C GLY A 11 9.58 1.66 -20.15
N ALA A 12 9.63 0.45 -20.68
CA ALA A 12 8.49 -0.48 -20.70
C ALA A 12 8.08 -0.90 -19.28
N VAL A 13 9.03 -1.21 -18.40
CA VAL A 13 8.75 -1.58 -17.00
C VAL A 13 8.10 -0.43 -16.23
N LEU A 14 8.63 0.79 -16.36
CA LEU A 14 8.08 1.98 -15.71
C LEU A 14 6.67 2.29 -16.23
N THR A 15 6.46 2.21 -17.55
CA THR A 15 5.16 2.44 -18.17
C THR A 15 4.14 1.40 -17.71
N GLY A 16 4.51 0.11 -17.72
CA GLY A 16 3.65 -0.95 -17.24
C GLY A 16 3.29 -0.79 -15.75
N SER A 17 4.26 -0.41 -14.92
CA SER A 17 4.03 -0.16 -13.49
C SER A 17 3.08 1.01 -13.26
N TYR A 18 3.23 2.09 -14.03
CA TYR A 18 2.31 3.23 -13.98
C TYR A 18 0.90 2.84 -14.43
N LEU A 19 0.77 2.06 -15.51
CA LEU A 19 -0.54 1.57 -15.97
C LEU A 19 -1.23 0.70 -14.92
N VAL A 20 -0.48 -0.17 -14.23
CA VAL A 20 -1.02 -0.94 -13.09
C VAL A 20 -1.51 0.03 -12.02
N TYR A 21 -0.69 0.99 -11.58
CA TYR A 21 -1.09 1.98 -10.59
C TYR A 21 -2.35 2.76 -11.01
N ALA A 22 -2.45 3.20 -12.26
CA ALA A 22 -3.55 4.03 -12.75
C ALA A 22 -4.86 3.24 -12.89
N ASN A 23 -4.80 1.97 -13.33
CA ASN A 23 -5.99 1.20 -13.70
C ASN A 23 -6.50 0.27 -12.57
N THR A 24 -5.79 0.17 -11.45
CA THR A 24 -6.18 -0.72 -10.34
C THR A 24 -6.60 0.02 -9.08
N GLN A 25 -6.77 1.35 -9.18
CA GLN A 25 -7.20 2.12 -8.03
C GLN A 25 -8.63 1.77 -7.64
N ALA A 26 -8.83 1.59 -6.35
CA ALA A 26 -10.15 1.33 -5.79
C ALA A 26 -10.29 2.04 -4.45
N VAL A 27 -11.54 2.37 -4.10
CA VAL A 27 -11.92 2.81 -2.77
C VAL A 27 -12.70 1.68 -2.11
N VAL A 28 -12.34 1.34 -0.88
CA VAL A 28 -12.92 0.22 -0.14
C VAL A 28 -13.22 0.67 1.29
N GLU A 29 -14.41 0.35 1.77
CA GLU A 29 -14.86 0.64 3.13
C GLU A 29 -14.90 -0.64 3.94
N VAL A 30 -14.07 -0.72 4.97
CA VAL A 30 -13.86 -1.94 5.76
C VAL A 30 -13.49 -1.59 7.19
N VAL A 31 -13.76 -2.51 8.10
CA VAL A 31 -13.28 -2.42 9.49
C VAL A 31 -11.87 -3.00 9.58
N VAL A 32 -10.96 -2.24 10.19
CA VAL A 32 -9.62 -2.70 10.52
C VAL A 32 -9.72 -3.69 11.68
N THR A 33 -9.19 -4.90 11.50
CA THR A 33 -9.21 -5.95 12.54
C THR A 33 -7.86 -6.05 13.26
N GLY A 34 -6.79 -5.59 12.62
CA GLY A 34 -5.45 -5.60 13.19
C GLY A 34 -4.41 -5.03 12.23
N LYS A 35 -3.17 -4.94 12.68
CA LYS A 35 -2.05 -4.50 11.85
C LYS A 35 -0.73 -5.02 12.40
N GLU A 36 0.22 -5.29 11.52
CA GLU A 36 1.51 -5.84 11.89
C GLU A 36 2.64 -5.33 10.99
N ARG A 37 3.86 -5.26 11.54
CA ARG A 37 5.08 -5.01 10.76
C ARG A 37 5.78 -6.35 10.52
N ILE A 38 5.84 -6.76 9.27
CA ILE A 38 6.58 -7.96 8.86
C ILE A 38 8.00 -7.55 8.48
N THR A 39 8.99 -8.25 9.02
CA THR A 39 10.40 -8.06 8.70
C THR A 39 10.93 -9.25 7.90
N TYR A 40 11.80 -8.97 6.96
CA TYR A 40 12.45 -9.94 6.09
C TYR A 40 13.96 -9.75 6.14
N GLY A 41 14.70 -10.85 6.07
CA GLY A 41 16.16 -10.83 6.07
C GLY A 41 16.78 -10.90 7.47
N SER A 42 18.11 -10.81 7.51
CA SER A 42 18.90 -10.84 8.73
C SER A 42 20.12 -9.91 8.60
N GLY A 43 20.72 -9.53 9.73
CA GLY A 43 21.89 -8.67 9.75
C GLY A 43 21.59 -7.26 9.20
N SER A 44 22.41 -6.79 8.26
CA SER A 44 22.29 -5.46 7.66
C SER A 44 21.25 -5.34 6.54
N GLU A 45 20.63 -6.45 6.11
CA GLU A 45 19.65 -6.46 5.00
C GLU A 45 18.21 -6.65 5.48
N ILE A 46 17.86 -6.04 6.61
CA ILE A 46 16.49 -6.11 7.13
C ILE A 46 15.60 -5.18 6.31
N ARG A 47 14.62 -5.76 5.64
CA ARG A 47 13.51 -5.04 5.00
C ARG A 47 12.26 -5.22 5.85
N SER A 48 11.36 -4.26 5.80
CA SER A 48 10.07 -4.41 6.47
C SER A 48 8.94 -3.82 5.66
N LYS A 49 7.76 -4.38 5.86
CA LYS A 49 6.50 -3.84 5.35
C LYS A 49 5.43 -3.88 6.42
N TYR A 50 4.48 -2.98 6.31
CA TYR A 50 3.30 -2.98 7.16
C TYR A 50 2.17 -3.74 6.47
N LEU A 51 1.49 -4.61 7.21
CA LEU A 51 0.25 -5.24 6.81
C LEU A 51 -0.89 -4.70 7.67
N VAL A 52 -2.01 -4.40 7.02
CA VAL A 52 -3.26 -3.97 7.66
C VAL A 52 -4.29 -5.06 7.40
N PHE A 53 -4.78 -5.68 8.47
CA PHE A 53 -5.81 -6.70 8.42
C PHE A 53 -7.17 -6.04 8.51
N THR A 54 -8.10 -6.49 7.67
CA THR A 54 -9.48 -6.04 7.68
C THR A 54 -10.41 -7.24 7.62
N GLU A 55 -11.72 -7.01 7.67
CA GLU A 55 -12.72 -8.07 7.59
C GLU A 55 -12.78 -8.76 6.22
N THR A 56 -12.32 -8.11 5.15
CA THR A 56 -12.45 -8.63 3.77
C THR A 56 -11.13 -9.02 3.14
N GLU A 57 -10.07 -8.24 3.36
CA GLU A 57 -8.74 -8.56 2.86
C GLU A 57 -7.62 -7.95 3.70
N THR A 58 -6.39 -8.35 3.38
CA THR A 58 -5.18 -7.74 3.94
C THR A 58 -4.60 -6.76 2.94
N PHE A 59 -4.29 -5.55 3.41
CA PHE A 59 -3.56 -4.56 2.64
C PHE A 59 -2.09 -4.51 3.04
N GLU A 60 -1.24 -4.19 2.09
CA GLU A 60 0.11 -3.74 2.35
C GLU A 60 0.11 -2.20 2.49
N ASN A 61 0.92 -1.67 3.39
CA ASN A 61 1.11 -0.24 3.54
C ASN A 61 2.60 0.08 3.40
N THR A 62 3.00 0.42 2.19
CA THR A 62 4.37 0.79 1.81
C THR A 62 4.36 2.10 1.04
N ASP A 63 5.54 2.71 0.92
CA ASP A 63 5.69 3.94 0.13
C ASP A 63 5.51 3.65 -1.36
N SER A 64 4.96 4.62 -2.08
CA SER A 64 4.66 4.49 -3.50
C SER A 64 5.00 5.78 -4.23
N LEU A 65 6.02 5.69 -5.09
CA LEU A 65 6.48 6.81 -5.93
C LEU A 65 5.35 7.32 -6.84
N PHE A 66 4.63 6.42 -7.52
CA PHE A 66 3.56 6.82 -8.43
C PHE A 66 2.35 7.42 -7.72
N ALA A 67 2.12 7.07 -6.46
CA ALA A 67 1.06 7.65 -5.65
C ALA A 67 1.48 8.90 -4.87
N GLY A 68 2.76 9.31 -4.95
CA GLY A 68 3.33 10.37 -4.12
C GLY A 68 3.27 10.06 -2.62
N LYS A 69 3.15 8.78 -2.24
CA LYS A 69 2.91 8.38 -0.86
C LYS A 69 4.21 8.01 -0.16
N PHE A 70 4.57 8.76 0.88
CA PHE A 70 5.79 8.54 1.69
C PHE A 70 5.53 8.56 3.21
N ASN A 71 4.27 8.44 3.61
CA ASN A 71 3.80 8.50 4.99
C ASN A 71 3.31 7.13 5.48
N SER A 72 3.91 6.02 5.03
CA SER A 72 3.49 4.67 5.41
C SER A 72 3.50 4.45 6.92
N SER A 73 4.53 4.93 7.62
CA SER A 73 4.64 4.83 9.08
C SER A 73 3.56 5.64 9.81
N ASP A 74 3.25 6.85 9.34
CA ASP A 74 2.24 7.71 9.97
C ASP A 74 0.84 7.12 9.80
N LEU A 75 0.52 6.67 8.59
CA LEU A 75 -0.71 5.95 8.30
C LEU A 75 -0.84 4.69 9.17
N TYR A 76 0.25 3.94 9.37
CA TYR A 76 0.25 2.78 10.25
C TYR A 76 0.02 3.14 11.72
N GLY A 77 0.52 4.29 12.19
CA GLY A 77 0.30 4.80 13.55
C GLY A 77 -1.15 5.26 13.78
N TYR A 78 -1.79 5.79 12.74
CA TYR A 78 -3.15 6.29 12.78
C TYR A 78 -4.23 5.19 12.89
N LEU A 79 -4.06 4.09 12.15
CA LEU A 79 -5.05 3.00 12.11
C LEU A 79 -5.17 2.27 13.44
N ARG A 80 -6.39 1.97 13.88
CA ARG A 80 -6.68 1.16 15.08
C ARG A 80 -7.64 0.02 14.75
N ALA A 81 -7.48 -1.11 15.43
CA ALA A 81 -8.44 -2.20 15.33
C ALA A 81 -9.82 -1.75 15.82
N GLY A 82 -10.87 -2.21 15.14
CA GLY A 82 -12.26 -1.84 15.37
C GLY A 82 -12.72 -0.56 14.65
N GLN A 83 -11.84 0.17 13.96
CA GLN A 83 -12.24 1.36 13.20
C GLN A 83 -12.77 1.01 11.82
N ALA A 84 -13.92 1.57 11.46
CA ALA A 84 -14.41 1.60 10.10
C ALA A 84 -13.62 2.67 9.31
N CYS A 85 -13.02 2.25 8.21
CA CYS A 85 -12.13 3.08 7.41
C CYS A 85 -12.47 2.96 5.93
N ARG A 86 -12.42 4.10 5.24
CA ARG A 86 -12.40 4.20 3.79
C ARG A 86 -10.95 4.23 3.32
N PHE A 87 -10.48 3.15 2.73
CA PHE A 87 -9.16 3.01 2.13
C PHE A 87 -9.20 3.31 0.64
N ARG A 88 -8.26 4.13 0.16
CA ARG A 88 -7.91 4.17 -1.26
C ARG A 88 -6.71 3.25 -1.47
N VAL A 89 -6.80 2.32 -2.40
CA VAL A 89 -5.77 1.28 -2.62
C VAL A 89 -5.48 1.11 -4.10
N PHE A 90 -4.36 0.45 -4.44
CA PHE A 90 -4.04 0.03 -5.80
C PHE A 90 -3.31 -1.31 -5.83
N GLY A 91 -3.20 -1.91 -7.01
CA GLY A 91 -2.56 -3.19 -7.27
C GLY A 91 -3.53 -4.37 -7.17
N PHE A 92 -2.97 -5.58 -7.06
CA PHE A 92 -3.72 -6.83 -7.07
C PHE A 92 -3.46 -7.65 -5.81
N ARG A 93 -4.48 -8.39 -5.35
CA ARG A 93 -4.30 -9.45 -4.36
C ARG A 93 -3.99 -10.76 -5.09
N VAL A 94 -2.76 -11.26 -4.95
CA VAL A 94 -2.35 -12.56 -5.48
C VAL A 94 -1.91 -13.48 -4.33
N PRO A 95 -2.79 -14.39 -3.85
CA PRO A 95 -2.53 -15.25 -2.70
C PRO A 95 -1.27 -16.08 -2.78
N PHE A 96 -1.05 -16.76 -3.91
CA PHE A 96 0.09 -17.65 -4.11
C PHE A 96 1.46 -16.94 -4.01
N LEU A 97 1.50 -15.65 -4.34
CA LEU A 97 2.72 -14.83 -4.28
C LEU A 97 2.80 -13.97 -3.01
N SER A 98 1.86 -14.13 -2.07
CA SER A 98 1.75 -13.24 -0.88
C SER A 98 1.77 -11.74 -1.25
N MET A 99 1.16 -11.40 -2.39
CA MET A 99 1.06 -10.03 -2.88
C MET A 99 -0.30 -9.45 -2.49
N TYR A 100 -0.27 -8.24 -1.94
CA TYR A 100 -1.44 -7.53 -1.41
C TYR A 100 -1.60 -6.21 -2.16
N ARG A 101 -2.80 -5.65 -2.13
CA ARG A 101 -3.02 -4.28 -2.62
C ARG A 101 -2.36 -3.29 -1.67
N ASN A 102 -1.72 -2.26 -2.22
CA ASN A 102 -1.05 -1.24 -1.43
C ASN A 102 -2.01 -0.10 -1.11
N VAL A 103 -1.97 0.41 0.12
CA VAL A 103 -2.76 1.55 0.55
C VAL A 103 -2.17 2.86 0.02
N ILE A 104 -3.01 3.71 -0.55
CA ILE A 104 -2.71 5.09 -0.97
C ILE A 104 -3.03 6.07 0.16
N SER A 105 -4.22 5.95 0.75
CA SER A 105 -4.67 6.78 1.87
C SER A 105 -5.77 6.08 2.65
N ALA A 106 -6.04 6.54 3.87
CA ALA A 106 -7.18 6.09 4.66
C ALA A 106 -7.87 7.25 5.36
N SER A 107 -9.19 7.15 5.47
CA SER A 107 -10.02 8.01 6.29
C SER A 107 -10.85 7.12 7.21
N CYS A 108 -10.60 7.17 8.50
CA CYS A 108 -11.38 6.43 9.48
C CYS A 108 -12.27 7.37 10.26
N ASP A 109 -13.48 6.93 10.54
CA ASP A 109 -14.35 7.63 11.47
C ASP A 109 -13.86 7.29 12.88
N ALA A 110 -13.18 8.22 13.54
CA ALA A 110 -12.94 8.05 14.96
C ALA A 110 -14.28 8.12 15.69
N ALA A 111 -14.39 7.45 16.84
CA ALA A 111 -15.37 7.81 17.85
C ALA A 111 -15.08 9.25 18.31
N GLY A 112 -15.50 10.26 17.53
CA GLY A 112 -15.23 11.68 17.76
C GLY A 112 -14.76 12.54 16.57
N GLY A 113 -14.68 12.04 15.34
CA GLY A 113 -14.35 12.88 14.17
C GLY A 113 -13.61 12.13 13.04
N SER A 114 -13.92 12.46 11.79
CA SER A 114 -13.31 11.84 10.60
C SER A 114 -11.97 12.51 10.27
N ASP A 115 -10.89 12.10 10.93
CA ASP A 115 -9.55 12.62 10.64
C ASP A 115 -8.94 11.85 9.46
N ALA A 116 -9.06 12.33 8.23
CA ALA A 116 -8.39 11.69 7.09
C ALA A 116 -6.87 11.89 7.16
N ILE A 117 -6.08 10.85 6.90
CA ILE A 117 -4.66 11.01 6.58
C ILE A 117 -4.52 11.05 5.05
N PRO A 118 -4.39 12.24 4.44
CA PRO A 118 -4.15 12.35 3.02
C PRO A 118 -2.79 11.73 2.66
N ASN A 119 -2.64 11.33 1.41
CA ASN A 119 -1.31 11.20 0.84
C ASN A 119 -0.71 12.60 0.78
N ASN A 120 0.52 12.74 1.30
CA ASN A 120 1.27 14.00 1.36
C ASN A 120 1.25 14.75 0.01
#